data_AF-V4S175-F1
#
_entry.id   AF-V4S175-F1
#
_cell.length_a   1.000
_cell.length_b   1.000
_cell.length_c   1.000
_cell.angle_alpha   90.00
_cell.angle_beta   90.00
_cell.angle_gamma   90.00
#
_symmetry.space_group_name_H-M   'P 1'
#
loop_
_entity.id
_entity.type
_entity.pdbx_description
1 polymer ?
#
loop_
_entity_poly.entity_id
_entity_poly.type
_entity_poly.pdbx_seq_one_letter_code
_entity_poly.pdbx_strand_id
1 'polypeptide(L)'
;MLFVWDGTDVPPLSIPGKLEDEEHNPLPLHIESSPLDLETLRNFFPVGTVLRVSTDRSYENFGRYFTATGKWVRIRNMSCQVSSGMWHGLLQSSSKIRLFSDNDNVVWDYMRRFRERISGRHGHMPIWTDPSSQFLTEVDWVNVASVTLMKIATQLQGNVRCCCIVRVVSIHPFQAEHYSSPNGSSEYTMKLTLEDPTARIHALLCGKEWVKFFGGSPPPDVLTKKIKMLLGMPEHEDGNDDMVRNPPWIKCFLHLKESDGGRNRVYYIRWTKLVTD
;
A
#
# COMPACT_ATOMS: atom_id res chain seq x y z
N MET A 1 20.26 3.48 3.70
CA MET A 1 19.33 2.69 2.87
C MET A 1 19.31 3.27 1.48
N LEU A 2 19.28 2.45 0.43
CA LEU A 2 19.08 2.89 -0.95
C LEU A 2 17.61 2.72 -1.34
N PHE A 3 17.16 3.55 -2.27
CA PHE A 3 15.83 3.51 -2.86
C PHE A 3 15.99 3.22 -4.35
N VAL A 4 15.53 2.06 -4.79
CA VAL A 4 15.70 1.64 -6.19
C VAL A 4 14.34 1.38 -6.82
N TRP A 5 14.25 1.66 -8.12
CA TRP A 5 13.02 1.56 -8.87
C TRP A 5 13.33 1.16 -10.31
N ASP A 6 12.50 0.28 -10.87
CA ASP A 6 12.64 -0.19 -12.25
C ASP A 6 11.32 -0.10 -13.04
N GLY A 7 10.27 0.47 -12.45
CA GLY A 7 8.95 0.63 -13.06
C GLY A 7 8.02 -0.58 -12.95
N THR A 8 8.47 -1.67 -12.32
CA THR A 8 7.66 -2.87 -12.10
C THR A 8 7.09 -2.92 -10.68
N ASP A 9 6.04 -3.71 -10.49
CA ASP A 9 5.39 -3.91 -9.20
C ASP A 9 5.90 -5.21 -8.57
N VAL A 10 6.33 -5.16 -7.31
CA VAL A 10 6.65 -6.40 -6.59
C VAL A 10 5.39 -7.25 -6.39
N PRO A 11 5.52 -8.59 -6.36
CA PRO A 11 4.39 -9.47 -6.06
C PRO A 11 3.74 -9.13 -4.72
N PRO A 12 2.40 -9.13 -4.62
CA PRO A 12 1.71 -8.97 -3.35
C PRO A 12 2.12 -10.09 -2.40
N LEU A 13 2.46 -9.72 -1.16
CA LEU A 13 2.83 -10.67 -0.11
C LEU A 13 1.62 -11.14 0.67
N SER A 14 1.66 -12.39 1.12
CA SER A 14 0.80 -12.88 2.20
C SER A 14 1.26 -12.28 3.53
N ILE A 15 0.32 -12.12 4.45
CA ILE A 15 0.51 -11.47 5.74
C ILE A 15 0.25 -12.50 6.83
N PRO A 16 0.92 -12.44 7.99
CA PRO A 16 0.52 -13.25 9.14
C PRO A 16 -0.96 -13.09 9.48
N GLY A 17 -1.62 -14.20 9.82
CA GLY A 17 -3.05 -14.30 10.08
C GLY A 17 -3.46 -13.93 11.51
N LYS A 18 -2.49 -13.78 12.43
CA LYS A 18 -2.76 -13.51 13.84
C LYS A 18 -2.95 -12.01 14.10
N LEU A 19 -4.21 -11.55 14.05
CA LEU A 19 -4.57 -10.14 14.19
C LEU A 19 -4.28 -9.55 15.57
N GLU A 20 -4.33 -10.37 16.62
CA GLU A 20 -4.03 -9.96 18.01
C GLU A 20 -2.60 -9.44 18.17
N ASP A 21 -1.65 -10.02 17.43
CA ASP A 21 -0.25 -9.59 17.46
C ASP A 21 -0.10 -8.18 16.84
N GLU A 22 -0.99 -7.79 15.93
CA GLU A 22 -0.99 -6.45 15.29
C GLU A 22 -1.44 -5.33 16.24
N GLU A 23 -2.10 -5.65 17.37
CA GLU A 23 -2.40 -4.64 18.40
C GLU A 23 -1.14 -4.13 19.08
N HIS A 24 -0.20 -5.03 19.34
CA HIS A 24 1.05 -4.75 20.02
C HIS A 24 2.18 -4.42 19.03
N ASN A 25 2.13 -5.01 17.83
CA ASN A 25 3.11 -4.84 16.77
C ASN A 25 2.42 -4.55 15.42
N PRO A 26 1.89 -3.32 15.23
CA PRO A 26 1.15 -2.98 14.03
C PRO A 26 2.04 -3.05 12.79
N LEU A 27 1.45 -3.44 11.65
CA LEU A 27 2.16 -3.45 10.38
C LEU A 27 2.69 -2.04 10.06
N PRO A 28 4.01 -1.91 9.81
CA PRO A 28 4.59 -0.61 9.52
C PRO A 28 4.18 -0.13 8.13
N LEU A 29 4.06 1.19 7.99
CA LEU A 29 3.80 1.84 6.70
C LEU A 29 5.02 1.83 5.78
N HIS A 30 6.21 1.66 6.34
CA HIS A 30 7.49 1.78 5.64
C HIS A 30 8.59 1.03 6.41
N ILE A 31 9.70 0.71 5.75
CA ILE A 31 10.76 -0.17 6.31
C ILE A 31 11.86 0.65 7.00
N GLU A 32 11.99 1.91 6.61
CA GLU A 32 12.94 2.85 7.20
C GLU A 32 12.61 3.11 8.66
N SER A 33 13.63 3.43 9.46
CA SER A 33 13.44 3.82 10.87
C SER A 33 12.72 5.16 11.04
N SER A 34 12.73 6.00 10.01
CA SER A 34 12.09 7.31 10.00
C SER A 34 11.43 7.56 8.64
N PRO A 35 10.21 8.13 8.61
CA PRO A 35 9.53 8.41 7.36
C PRO A 35 10.33 9.40 6.52
N LEU A 36 10.32 9.19 5.21
CA LEU A 36 10.85 10.17 4.27
C LEU A 36 10.01 11.44 4.28
N ASP A 37 10.66 12.58 4.08
CA ASP A 37 9.97 13.85 3.89
C ASP A 37 9.22 13.88 2.55
N LEU A 38 8.23 14.76 2.48
CA LEU A 38 7.35 14.87 1.31
C LEU A 38 8.10 15.27 0.04
N GLU A 39 9.15 16.09 0.14
CA GLU A 39 9.94 16.53 -1.02
C GLU A 39 10.73 15.36 -1.61
N THR A 40 11.32 14.53 -0.75
CA THR A 40 11.99 13.29 -1.18
C THR A 40 11.00 12.32 -1.83
N LEU A 41 9.84 12.07 -1.21
CA LEU A 41 8.83 11.16 -1.78
C LEU A 41 8.34 11.63 -3.16
N ARG A 42 8.24 12.94 -3.38
CA ARG A 42 7.81 13.53 -4.66
C ARG A 42 8.79 13.31 -5.81
N ASN A 43 10.03 12.97 -5.51
CA ASN A 43 11.03 12.60 -6.52
C ASN A 43 10.87 11.14 -6.99
N PHE A 44 10.05 10.34 -6.32
CA PHE A 44 9.76 8.98 -6.75
C PHE A 44 8.72 8.94 -7.87
N PHE A 45 8.85 7.94 -8.74
CA PHE A 45 7.89 7.71 -9.79
C PHE A 45 6.53 7.29 -9.22
N PRO A 46 5.41 7.67 -9.87
CA PRO A 46 4.08 7.45 -9.33
C PRO A 46 3.58 6.00 -9.51
N VAL A 47 4.26 5.14 -10.26
CA VAL A 47 3.90 3.73 -10.48
C VAL A 47 5.14 2.87 -10.34
N GLY A 48 4.98 1.58 -10.05
CA GLY A 48 6.10 0.71 -9.74
C GLY A 48 6.51 0.79 -8.27
N THR A 49 7.06 -0.30 -7.77
CA THR A 49 7.55 -0.37 -6.40
C THR A 49 8.89 0.34 -6.28
N VAL A 50 9.00 1.24 -5.30
CA VAL A 50 10.29 1.73 -4.83
C VAL A 50 10.81 0.74 -3.80
N LEU A 51 11.71 -0.14 -4.23
CA LEU A 51 12.30 -1.15 -3.37
C LEU A 51 13.32 -0.50 -2.43
N ARG A 52 13.15 -0.75 -1.13
CA ARG A 52 14.08 -0.33 -0.08
C ARG A 52 15.21 -1.33 -0.01
N VAL A 53 16.45 -0.87 -0.15
CA VAL A 53 17.62 -1.74 -0.11
C VAL A 53 18.49 -1.39 1.08
N SER A 54 18.51 -2.32 2.03
CA SER A 54 19.38 -2.29 3.20
C SER A 54 20.81 -2.71 2.85
N THR A 55 21.74 -2.28 3.68
CA THR A 55 23.17 -2.50 3.50
C THR A 55 23.71 -3.22 4.72
N ASP A 56 24.35 -4.37 4.53
CA ASP A 56 25.12 -5.02 5.60
C ASP A 56 26.31 -4.14 6.04
N ARG A 57 26.97 -4.48 7.17
CA ARG A 57 28.15 -3.80 7.73
C ARG A 57 29.25 -3.56 6.70
N SER A 58 29.41 -4.50 5.76
CA SER A 58 30.34 -4.40 4.64
C SER A 58 30.14 -3.15 3.76
N TYR A 59 28.97 -2.50 3.83
CA TYR A 59 28.58 -1.30 3.08
C TYR A 59 28.26 -0.11 4.01
N GLU A 60 28.65 -0.13 5.29
CA GLU A 60 28.40 0.98 6.23
C GLU A 60 28.93 2.32 5.71
N ASN A 61 30.08 2.31 5.02
CA ASN A 61 30.66 3.49 4.41
C ASN A 61 30.20 3.76 2.97
N PHE A 62 29.42 2.87 2.36
CA PHE A 62 28.99 2.97 0.96
C PHE A 62 28.20 4.27 0.70
N GLY A 63 27.32 4.65 1.62
CA GLY A 63 26.54 5.89 1.53
C GLY A 63 27.38 7.17 1.54
N ARG A 64 28.61 7.15 2.09
CA ARG A 64 29.51 8.32 2.10
C ARG A 64 30.17 8.57 0.74
N TYR A 65 30.31 7.54 -0.08
CA TYR A 65 30.99 7.60 -1.38
C TYR A 65 30.03 7.53 -2.57
N PHE A 66 28.76 7.22 -2.34
CA PHE A 66 27.80 6.95 -3.39
C PHE A 66 26.74 8.06 -3.50
N THR A 67 27.06 9.11 -4.23
CA THR A 67 26.12 10.18 -4.61
C THR A 67 25.44 9.84 -5.94
N ALA A 68 24.56 8.85 -5.93
CA ALA A 68 23.89 8.34 -7.15
C ALA A 68 22.40 8.67 -7.21
N THR A 69 21.93 9.69 -6.48
CA THR A 69 20.53 10.12 -6.55
C THR A 69 20.17 10.44 -8.00
N GLY A 70 19.07 9.84 -8.48
CA GLY A 70 18.61 10.01 -9.86
C GLY A 70 19.47 9.34 -10.92
N LYS A 71 20.37 8.41 -10.56
CA LYS A 71 21.21 7.66 -11.51
C LYS A 71 20.73 6.23 -11.69
N TRP A 72 20.87 5.73 -12.92
CA TRP A 72 20.62 4.33 -13.23
C TRP A 72 21.74 3.44 -12.70
N VAL A 73 21.36 2.31 -12.09
CA VAL A 73 22.29 1.38 -11.47
C VAL A 73 22.00 -0.05 -11.89
N ARG A 74 23.03 -0.88 -11.99
CA ARG A 74 22.94 -2.33 -11.93
C ARG A 74 23.44 -2.80 -10.58
N ILE A 75 22.60 -3.53 -9.87
CA ILE A 75 22.99 -4.23 -8.66
C ILE A 75 23.06 -5.72 -8.97
N ARG A 76 24.23 -6.34 -8.76
CA ARG A 76 24.43 -7.79 -8.88
C ARG A 76 24.56 -8.41 -7.50
N ASN A 77 24.13 -9.65 -7.37
CA ASN A 77 24.17 -10.43 -6.13
C ASN A 77 23.48 -9.71 -4.95
N MET A 78 22.32 -9.11 -5.21
CA MET A 78 21.42 -8.60 -4.16
C MET A 78 20.42 -9.71 -3.83
N SER A 79 20.14 -9.92 -2.55
CA SER A 79 19.04 -10.78 -2.12
C SER A 79 17.78 -9.95 -1.89
N CYS A 80 16.61 -10.50 -2.21
CA CYS A 80 15.32 -9.95 -1.80
C CYS A 80 14.79 -10.74 -0.61
N GLN A 81 14.30 -10.04 0.40
CA GLN A 81 13.77 -10.61 1.63
C GLN A 81 12.44 -9.93 1.97
N VAL A 82 11.66 -10.60 2.82
CA VAL A 82 10.40 -10.07 3.34
C VAL A 82 10.61 -9.65 4.79
N SER A 83 10.17 -8.45 5.14
CA SER A 83 10.12 -7.97 6.52
C SER A 83 8.81 -7.23 6.74
N SER A 84 8.08 -7.59 7.80
CA SER A 84 6.77 -6.99 8.16
C SER A 84 5.78 -6.90 6.99
N GLY A 85 5.74 -7.97 6.18
CA GLY A 85 4.89 -8.06 4.99
C GLY A 85 5.30 -7.17 3.82
N MET A 86 6.51 -6.61 3.81
CA MET A 86 7.05 -5.80 2.71
C MET A 86 8.32 -6.42 2.12
N TRP A 87 8.49 -6.28 0.81
CA TRP A 87 9.74 -6.62 0.13
C TRP A 87 10.81 -5.59 0.43
N HIS A 88 12.03 -6.07 0.72
CA HIS A 88 13.23 -5.25 0.76
C HIS A 88 14.42 -5.98 0.15
N GLY A 89 15.34 -5.22 -0.41
CA GLY A 89 16.64 -5.72 -0.84
C GLY A 89 17.65 -5.70 0.30
N LEU A 90 18.63 -6.60 0.22
CA LEU A 90 19.80 -6.60 1.07
C LEU A 90 21.05 -6.72 0.19
N LEU A 91 21.94 -5.73 0.31
CA LEU A 91 23.29 -5.82 -0.23
C LEU A 91 24.15 -6.68 0.71
N GLN A 92 24.70 -7.74 0.16
CA GLN A 92 25.64 -8.64 0.81
C GLN A 92 27.07 -8.23 0.46
N SER A 93 28.07 -8.70 1.20
CA SER A 93 29.49 -8.46 0.90
C SER A 93 29.92 -8.80 -0.53
N SER A 94 29.19 -9.69 -1.21
CA SER A 94 29.43 -10.08 -2.60
C SER A 94 28.73 -9.20 -3.64
N SER A 95 27.89 -8.26 -3.21
CA SER A 95 27.11 -7.40 -4.10
C SER A 95 27.99 -6.43 -4.90
N LYS A 96 27.63 -6.19 -6.15
CA LYS A 96 28.36 -5.24 -7.01
C LYS A 96 27.40 -4.23 -7.58
N ILE A 97 27.74 -2.95 -7.44
CA ILE A 97 26.96 -1.82 -7.96
C ILE A 97 27.74 -1.18 -9.09
N ARG A 98 27.09 -1.01 -10.24
CA ARG A 98 27.63 -0.31 -11.41
C ARG A 98 26.65 0.77 -11.83
N LEU A 99 27.15 1.99 -12.05
CA LEU A 99 26.37 3.08 -12.63
C LEU A 99 26.24 2.91 -14.14
N PHE A 100 25.09 3.32 -14.66
CA PHE A 100 24.83 3.45 -16.09
C PHE A 100 24.70 4.91 -16.49
N SER A 101 25.00 5.16 -17.76
CA SER A 101 24.67 6.41 -18.43
C SER A 101 23.20 6.42 -18.82
N ASP A 102 22.60 7.61 -18.88
CA ASP A 102 21.22 7.78 -19.34
C ASP A 102 21.05 7.34 -20.81
N ASN A 103 22.15 7.26 -21.58
CA ASN A 103 22.17 6.85 -22.97
C ASN A 103 22.30 5.33 -23.17
N ASP A 104 22.49 4.53 -22.11
CA ASP A 104 22.57 3.08 -22.23
C ASP A 104 21.25 2.49 -22.76
N ASN A 105 21.32 1.58 -23.75
CA ASN A 105 20.13 0.97 -24.36
C ASN A 105 19.18 0.32 -23.33
N VAL A 106 19.75 -0.26 -22.27
CA VAL A 106 18.97 -0.86 -21.18
C VAL A 106 18.12 0.20 -20.47
N VAL A 107 18.68 1.40 -20.23
CA VAL A 107 17.96 2.52 -19.61
C VAL A 107 16.82 3.00 -20.52
N TRP A 108 17.08 3.10 -21.82
CA TRP A 108 16.05 3.44 -22.81
C TRP A 108 14.88 2.47 -22.80
N ASP A 109 15.14 1.16 -22.73
CA ASP A 109 14.08 0.16 -22.67
C ASP A 109 13.23 0.27 -21.39
N TYR A 110 13.84 0.48 -20.22
CA TYR A 110 13.10 0.71 -18.98
C TYR A 110 12.22 1.96 -19.06
N MET A 111 12.78 3.06 -19.55
CA MET A 111 12.03 4.32 -19.71
C MET A 111 10.91 4.21 -20.74
N ARG A 112 11.12 3.47 -21.83
CA ARG A 112 10.08 3.19 -22.83
C ARG A 112 8.93 2.41 -22.22
N ARG A 113 9.20 1.30 -21.53
CA ARG A 113 8.17 0.49 -20.86
C ARG A 113 7.40 1.29 -19.81
N PHE A 114 8.10 2.11 -19.04
CA PHE A 114 7.46 3.02 -18.08
C PHE A 114 6.51 4.00 -18.78
N ARG A 115 6.95 4.65 -19.86
CA ARG A 115 6.11 5.58 -20.65
C ARG A 115 4.89 4.86 -21.24
N GLU A 116 5.08 3.70 -21.84
CA GLU A 116 4.01 2.85 -22.35
C GLU A 116 2.99 2.50 -21.24
N ARG A 117 3.47 2.14 -20.05
CA ARG A 117 2.62 1.87 -18.88
C ARG A 117 1.77 3.08 -18.53
N ILE A 118 2.38 4.25 -18.26
CA ILE A 118 1.62 5.44 -17.80
C ILE A 118 0.68 6.02 -18.87
N SER A 119 0.96 5.79 -20.16
CA SER A 119 0.07 6.20 -21.24
C SER A 119 -1.14 5.26 -21.40
N GLY A 120 -1.08 4.05 -20.84
CA GLY A 120 -2.17 3.09 -20.89
C GLY A 120 -3.31 3.43 -19.92
N ARG A 121 -4.55 3.09 -20.31
CA ARG A 121 -5.76 3.30 -19.49
C ARG A 121 -5.67 2.70 -18.08
N HIS A 122 -4.99 1.57 -17.95
CA HIS A 122 -4.80 0.84 -16.70
C HIS A 122 -3.38 0.99 -16.13
N GLY A 123 -2.60 1.95 -16.63
CA GLY A 123 -1.17 2.12 -16.28
C GLY A 123 -0.88 2.30 -14.80
N HIS A 124 -1.83 2.91 -14.08
CA HIS A 124 -1.77 3.18 -12.66
C HIS A 124 -2.36 2.06 -11.79
N MET A 125 -2.89 1.00 -12.40
CA MET A 125 -3.33 -0.18 -11.67
C MET A 125 -2.12 -1.02 -11.26
N PRO A 126 -2.18 -1.72 -10.12
CA PRO A 126 -1.23 -2.78 -9.80
C PRO A 126 -1.19 -3.83 -10.92
N ILE A 127 -0.01 -4.24 -11.38
CA ILE A 127 0.15 -5.25 -12.45
C ILE A 127 -0.46 -6.60 -12.05
N TRP A 128 -0.56 -6.87 -10.75
CA TRP A 128 -1.15 -8.07 -10.16
C TRP A 128 -2.67 -8.03 -10.04
N THR A 129 -3.32 -7.01 -10.61
CA THR A 129 -4.77 -6.92 -10.70
C THR A 129 -5.22 -7.25 -12.12
N ASP A 130 -6.31 -8.00 -12.23
CA ASP A 130 -6.98 -8.18 -13.51
C ASP A 130 -7.99 -7.02 -13.70
N PRO A 131 -7.84 -6.20 -14.76
CA PRO A 131 -8.76 -5.09 -15.03
C PRO A 131 -10.22 -5.51 -15.25
N SER A 132 -10.47 -6.79 -15.58
CA SER A 132 -11.82 -7.34 -15.79
C SER A 132 -12.43 -7.97 -14.54
N SER A 133 -11.64 -8.15 -13.47
CA SER A 133 -12.12 -8.75 -12.23
C SER A 133 -13.12 -7.86 -11.52
N GLN A 134 -14.14 -8.50 -10.93
CA GLN A 134 -15.05 -7.85 -10.02
C GLN A 134 -14.35 -7.67 -8.68
N PHE A 135 -14.21 -6.43 -8.24
CA PHE A 135 -13.62 -6.11 -6.94
C PHE A 135 -14.62 -6.42 -5.82
N LEU A 136 -14.11 -6.76 -4.64
CA LEU A 136 -14.92 -6.96 -3.43
C LEU A 136 -15.66 -5.67 -3.00
N THR A 137 -15.30 -4.53 -3.57
CA THR A 137 -15.95 -3.24 -3.32
C THR A 137 -16.35 -2.53 -4.60
N GLU A 138 -17.45 -1.82 -4.53
CA GLU A 138 -17.95 -0.88 -5.53
C GLU A 138 -17.76 0.56 -5.06
N VAL A 139 -17.57 1.46 -6.03
CA VAL A 139 -17.50 2.91 -5.79
C VAL A 139 -18.65 3.61 -6.51
N ASP A 140 -19.20 4.66 -5.91
CA ASP A 140 -20.39 5.35 -6.45
C ASP A 140 -20.19 5.93 -7.86
N TRP A 141 -18.94 6.25 -8.22
CA TRP A 141 -18.61 6.93 -9.47
C TRP A 141 -18.08 5.94 -10.50
N VAL A 142 -18.81 5.81 -11.60
CA VAL A 142 -18.45 4.97 -12.74
C VAL A 142 -17.33 5.62 -13.55
N ASN A 143 -16.42 4.81 -14.11
CA ASN A 143 -15.35 5.23 -15.03
C ASN A 143 -14.28 6.21 -14.48
N VAL A 144 -14.11 6.32 -13.16
CA VAL A 144 -13.00 7.10 -12.60
C VAL A 144 -11.68 6.36 -12.78
N ALA A 145 -10.70 7.02 -13.40
CA ALA A 145 -9.34 6.50 -13.53
C ALA A 145 -8.73 6.31 -12.13
N SER A 146 -8.06 5.17 -11.93
CA SER A 146 -7.40 4.88 -10.66
C SER A 146 -6.04 5.55 -10.60
N VAL A 147 -5.65 5.99 -9.41
CA VAL A 147 -4.29 6.49 -9.11
C VAL A 147 -3.66 5.59 -8.05
N THR A 148 -2.35 5.72 -7.88
CA THR A 148 -1.59 4.99 -6.86
C THR A 148 -1.59 5.72 -5.52
N LEU A 149 -1.29 4.99 -4.45
CA LEU A 149 -1.12 5.53 -3.12
C LEU A 149 0.07 6.50 -3.04
N MET A 150 1.18 6.23 -3.75
CA MET A 150 2.28 7.19 -3.84
C MET A 150 1.82 8.52 -4.47
N LYS A 151 0.97 8.48 -5.51
CA LYS A 151 0.49 9.70 -6.16
C LYS A 151 -0.35 10.58 -5.23
N ILE A 152 -1.24 9.99 -4.43
CA ILE A 152 -2.02 10.75 -3.44
C ILE A 152 -1.15 11.18 -2.24
N ALA A 153 -0.22 10.32 -1.80
CA ALA A 153 0.71 10.61 -0.72
C ALA A 153 1.72 11.70 -1.06
N THR A 154 1.91 12.06 -2.34
CA THR A 154 2.84 13.10 -2.78
C THR A 154 2.17 14.40 -3.22
N GLN A 155 0.84 14.47 -3.11
CA GLN A 155 0.05 15.63 -3.53
C GLN A 155 0.24 16.85 -2.62
N LEU A 156 0.50 18.02 -3.21
CA LEU A 156 0.70 19.29 -2.50
C LEU A 156 -0.59 20.02 -2.10
N GLN A 157 -1.68 19.78 -2.81
CA GLN A 157 -2.95 20.45 -2.54
C GLN A 157 -3.77 19.60 -1.57
N GLY A 158 -4.15 20.20 -0.44
CA GLY A 158 -5.15 19.63 0.45
C GLY A 158 -6.51 19.50 -0.25
N ASN A 159 -7.28 18.47 0.10
CA ASN A 159 -8.61 18.18 -0.45
C ASN A 159 -8.62 17.49 -1.84
N VAL A 160 -7.88 16.39 -1.96
CA VAL A 160 -7.91 15.54 -3.17
C VAL A 160 -8.81 14.32 -2.99
N ARG A 161 -9.49 13.98 -4.07
CA ARG A 161 -10.46 12.91 -4.21
C ARG A 161 -10.02 12.02 -5.35
N CYS A 162 -9.74 10.75 -5.07
CA CYS A 162 -9.30 9.83 -6.10
C CYS A 162 -9.70 8.39 -5.84
N CYS A 163 -9.85 7.64 -6.91
CA CYS A 163 -10.07 6.21 -6.86
C CYS A 163 -8.72 5.48 -6.83
N CYS A 164 -8.56 4.50 -5.95
CA CYS A 164 -7.37 3.68 -5.83
C CYS A 164 -7.74 2.19 -5.86
N ILE A 165 -6.82 1.37 -6.34
CA ILE A 165 -6.93 -0.09 -6.25
C ILE A 165 -5.87 -0.57 -5.28
N VAL A 166 -6.31 -1.11 -4.15
CA VAL A 166 -5.48 -1.37 -2.96
C VAL A 166 -5.85 -2.69 -2.32
N ARG A 167 -4.99 -3.19 -1.45
CA ARG A 167 -5.28 -4.27 -0.50
C ARG A 167 -5.53 -3.67 0.88
N VAL A 168 -6.45 -4.25 1.64
CA VAL A 168 -6.60 -3.92 3.06
C VAL A 168 -5.70 -4.86 3.86
N VAL A 169 -4.53 -4.35 4.24
CA VAL A 169 -3.50 -5.17 4.88
C VAL A 169 -3.62 -5.21 6.39
N SER A 170 -4.34 -4.29 7.03
CA SER A 170 -4.63 -4.32 8.47
C SER A 170 -5.87 -3.48 8.78
N ILE A 171 -6.58 -3.80 9.86
CA ILE A 171 -7.77 -3.09 10.33
C ILE A 171 -7.65 -2.92 11.86
N HIS A 172 -7.97 -1.73 12.37
CA HIS A 172 -8.00 -1.47 13.80
C HIS A 172 -9.13 -0.50 14.21
N PRO A 173 -9.90 -0.80 15.28
CA PRO A 173 -10.05 -2.12 15.90
C PRO A 173 -10.51 -3.19 14.90
N PHE A 174 -10.11 -4.45 15.06
CA PHE A 174 -10.56 -5.53 14.16
C PHE A 174 -11.74 -6.31 14.74
N GLN A 175 -11.93 -6.28 16.05
CA GLN A 175 -13.02 -6.98 16.74
C GLN A 175 -14.34 -6.23 16.51
N ALA A 176 -15.35 -6.96 16.06
CA ALA A 176 -16.64 -6.39 15.66
C ALA A 176 -17.41 -5.78 16.85
N GLU A 177 -17.14 -6.26 18.06
CA GLU A 177 -17.75 -5.84 19.31
C GLU A 177 -17.49 -4.35 19.60
N HIS A 178 -16.34 -3.83 19.17
CA HIS A 178 -16.02 -2.39 19.28
C HIS A 178 -16.96 -1.50 18.47
N TYR A 179 -17.69 -2.06 17.51
CA TYR A 179 -18.65 -1.36 16.66
C TYR A 179 -20.10 -1.63 17.06
N SER A 180 -20.32 -2.30 18.20
CA SER A 180 -21.66 -2.58 18.73
C SER A 180 -22.05 -1.49 19.74
N SER A 181 -22.58 -0.36 19.29
CA SER A 181 -23.04 0.69 20.22
C SER A 181 -24.53 0.51 20.56
N PRO A 182 -24.90 0.43 21.86
CA PRO A 182 -26.30 0.35 22.29
C PRO A 182 -27.08 1.67 22.11
N ASN A 183 -26.39 2.81 21.96
CA ASN A 183 -27.01 4.15 22.00
C ASN A 183 -27.08 4.86 20.64
N GLY A 184 -26.87 4.14 19.54
CA GLY A 184 -27.35 4.55 18.22
C GLY A 184 -27.07 5.99 17.79
N SER A 185 -25.83 6.47 17.83
CA SER A 185 -25.29 7.42 16.84
C SER A 185 -23.84 7.80 17.15
N SER A 186 -23.04 7.94 16.09
CA SER A 186 -21.68 8.54 16.04
C SER A 186 -20.70 8.01 17.08
N GLU A 187 -19.87 7.02 16.79
CA GLU A 187 -18.54 7.28 16.20
C GLU A 187 -17.91 5.95 15.77
N TYR A 188 -18.50 5.23 14.81
CA TYR A 188 -17.75 4.14 14.17
C TYR A 188 -16.54 4.76 13.49
N THR A 189 -15.35 4.47 14.00
CA THR A 189 -14.08 4.85 13.37
C THR A 189 -13.24 3.60 13.25
N MET A 190 -13.04 3.18 12.01
CA MET A 190 -12.18 2.07 11.65
C MET A 190 -10.96 2.63 10.94
N LYS A 191 -9.76 2.30 11.41
CA LYS A 191 -8.50 2.62 10.75
C LYS A 191 -8.08 1.41 9.92
N LEU A 192 -7.99 1.61 8.61
CA LEU A 192 -7.51 0.60 7.67
C LEU A 192 -6.10 0.96 7.25
N THR A 193 -5.21 -0.02 7.18
CA THR A 193 -3.93 0.12 6.48
C THR A 193 -4.14 -0.38 5.06
N LEU A 194 -4.01 0.53 4.11
CA LEU A 194 -4.17 0.28 2.69
C LEU A 194 -2.80 0.14 2.05
N GLU A 195 -2.67 -0.79 1.11
CA GLU A 195 -1.44 -1.04 0.37
C GLU A 195 -1.70 -1.14 -1.12
N ASP A 196 -0.82 -0.53 -1.91
CA ASP A 196 -0.62 -0.86 -3.32
C ASP A 196 0.89 -1.09 -3.55
N PRO A 197 1.35 -1.42 -4.77
CA PRO A 197 2.77 -1.64 -5.02
C PRO A 197 3.68 -0.44 -4.72
N THR A 198 3.11 0.76 -4.58
CA THR A 198 3.86 2.01 -4.47
C THR A 198 4.01 2.49 -3.01
N ALA A 199 3.02 2.24 -2.15
CA ALA A 199 3.04 2.69 -0.75
C ALA A 199 2.05 1.93 0.15
N ARG A 200 2.23 2.11 1.46
CA ARG A 200 1.18 1.88 2.47
C ARG A 200 0.75 3.19 3.11
N ILE A 201 -0.54 3.32 3.40
CA ILE A 201 -1.09 4.46 4.15
C ILE A 201 -2.11 3.99 5.17
N HIS A 202 -2.37 4.80 6.19
CA HIS A 202 -3.57 4.65 7.01
C HIS A 202 -4.72 5.47 6.41
N ALA A 203 -5.92 4.88 6.37
CA ALA A 203 -7.15 5.54 5.99
C ALA A 203 -8.24 5.27 7.02
N LEU A 204 -9.08 6.28 7.28
CA LEU A 204 -10.19 6.19 8.21
C LEU A 204 -11.49 5.93 7.46
N LEU A 205 -12.27 4.98 7.97
CA LEU A 205 -13.64 4.73 7.57
C LEU A 205 -14.54 5.04 8.76
N CYS A 206 -15.34 6.10 8.65
CA CYS A 206 -16.12 6.56 9.80
C CYS A 206 -17.52 7.11 9.50
N GLY A 207 -18.35 7.13 10.54
CA GLY A 207 -19.70 7.71 10.51
C GLY A 207 -20.58 7.13 9.40
N LYS A 208 -21.18 8.00 8.58
CA LYS A 208 -22.08 7.59 7.48
C LYS A 208 -21.37 6.75 6.41
N GLU A 209 -20.08 6.98 6.19
CA GLU A 209 -19.30 6.22 5.21
C GLU A 209 -19.05 4.79 5.69
N TRP A 210 -18.86 4.59 7.00
CA TRP A 210 -18.79 3.24 7.59
C TRP A 210 -20.09 2.46 7.38
N VAL A 211 -21.23 3.08 7.71
CA VAL A 211 -22.55 2.46 7.55
C VAL A 211 -22.80 2.11 6.08
N LYS A 212 -22.46 3.02 5.17
CA LYS A 212 -22.57 2.79 3.74
C LYS A 212 -21.67 1.63 3.29
N PHE A 213 -20.42 1.62 3.75
CA PHE A 213 -19.42 0.63 3.35
C PHE A 213 -19.88 -0.79 3.67
N PHE A 214 -20.44 -1.01 4.86
CA PHE A 214 -20.92 -2.33 5.27
C PHE A 214 -22.39 -2.62 4.91
N GLY A 215 -23.09 -1.70 4.26
CA GLY A 215 -24.49 -1.88 3.83
C GLY A 215 -25.50 -1.78 4.98
N GLY A 216 -25.21 -0.98 6.00
CA GLY A 216 -26.02 -0.84 7.22
C GLY A 216 -25.16 -0.95 8.47
N SER A 217 -25.79 -1.32 9.59
CA SER A 217 -25.11 -1.66 10.84
C SER A 217 -25.24 -3.17 11.05
N PRO A 218 -24.38 -3.99 10.41
CA PRO A 218 -24.48 -5.44 10.53
C PRO A 218 -24.27 -5.90 11.98
N PRO A 219 -24.89 -7.02 12.38
CA PRO A 219 -24.57 -7.69 13.63
C PRO A 219 -23.08 -8.11 13.70
N PRO A 220 -22.52 -8.34 14.91
CA PRO A 220 -21.08 -8.56 15.09
C PRO A 220 -20.50 -9.75 14.32
N ASP A 221 -21.23 -10.86 14.23
CA ASP A 221 -20.85 -12.05 13.47
C ASP A 221 -20.74 -11.77 11.97
N VAL A 222 -21.73 -11.04 11.42
CA VAL A 222 -21.73 -10.61 10.02
C VAL A 222 -20.60 -9.61 9.75
N LEU A 223 -20.36 -8.66 10.65
CA LEU A 223 -19.26 -7.70 10.53
C LEU A 223 -17.90 -8.41 10.58
N THR A 224 -17.74 -9.37 11.49
CA THR A 224 -16.54 -10.21 11.59
C THR A 224 -16.27 -10.93 10.28
N LYS A 225 -17.29 -11.54 9.66
CA LYS A 225 -17.15 -12.18 8.35
C LYS A 225 -16.67 -11.17 7.29
N LYS A 226 -17.27 -9.98 7.22
CA LYS A 226 -16.88 -8.93 6.27
C LYS A 226 -15.44 -8.43 6.49
N ILE A 227 -15.01 -8.27 7.74
CA ILE A 227 -13.63 -7.91 8.11
C ILE A 227 -12.66 -9.01 7.66
N LYS A 228 -12.97 -10.28 7.94
CA LYS A 228 -12.18 -11.44 7.51
C LYS A 228 -12.04 -11.50 5.99
N MET A 229 -13.11 -11.25 5.23
CA MET A 229 -13.07 -11.18 3.76
C MET A 229 -12.13 -10.07 3.26
N LEU A 230 -12.19 -8.86 3.84
CA LEU A 230 -11.32 -7.74 3.48
C LEU A 230 -9.84 -8.04 3.76
N LEU A 231 -9.56 -8.76 4.84
CA LEU A 231 -8.22 -9.15 5.25
C LEU A 231 -7.72 -10.41 4.53
N GLY A 232 -8.57 -11.05 3.71
CA GLY A 232 -8.24 -12.27 2.98
C GLY A 232 -8.00 -13.48 3.88
N MET A 233 -8.73 -13.56 5.00
CA MET A 233 -8.69 -14.69 5.92
C MET A 233 -9.48 -15.87 5.34
N PRO A 234 -9.03 -17.12 5.57
CA PRO A 234 -9.82 -18.30 5.23
C PRO A 234 -11.13 -18.34 6.06
N GLU A 235 -12.19 -18.93 5.51
CA GLU A 235 -13.46 -19.10 6.22
C GLU A 235 -13.35 -20.12 7.38
N HIS A 236 -12.39 -21.04 7.29
CA HIS A 236 -12.08 -22.02 8.33
C HIS A 236 -10.71 -21.74 8.93
N GLU A 237 -10.69 -21.51 10.24
CA GLU A 237 -9.45 -21.41 11.02
C GLU A 237 -9.00 -22.84 11.34
N ASP A 238 -8.05 -23.35 10.58
CA ASP A 238 -7.48 -24.68 10.80
C ASP A 238 -6.53 -24.71 12.02
N GLY A 239 -6.87 -24.05 13.13
CA GLY A 239 -6.14 -24.10 14.41
C GLY A 239 -4.62 -23.93 14.36
N ASN A 240 -4.08 -23.40 13.26
CA ASN A 240 -2.66 -23.40 12.95
C ASN A 240 -2.12 -22.01 13.17
N ASP A 241 -1.16 -21.90 14.10
CA ASP A 241 -0.49 -20.65 14.44
C ASP A 241 0.28 -20.03 13.26
N ASP A 242 0.60 -20.81 12.23
CA ASP A 242 1.26 -20.35 10.99
C ASP A 242 0.29 -19.88 9.90
N MET A 243 -0.97 -19.58 10.24
CA MET A 243 -1.95 -19.11 9.27
C MET A 243 -1.46 -17.82 8.59
N VAL A 244 -1.51 -17.81 7.25
CA VAL A 244 -1.27 -16.61 6.44
C VAL A 244 -2.55 -16.19 5.73
N ARG A 245 -2.69 -14.89 5.52
CA ARG A 245 -3.81 -14.28 4.80
C ARG A 245 -3.34 -13.55 3.56
N ASN A 246 -4.18 -13.54 2.54
CA ASN A 246 -3.89 -12.85 1.29
C ASN A 246 -5.04 -11.88 0.98
N PRO A 247 -4.97 -10.63 1.45
CA PRO A 247 -6.03 -9.66 1.22
C PRO A 247 -6.33 -9.50 -0.27
N PRO A 248 -7.61 -9.53 -0.68
CA PRO A 248 -7.98 -9.29 -2.06
C PRO A 248 -7.68 -7.83 -2.44
N TRP A 249 -7.58 -7.59 -3.75
CA TRP A 249 -7.61 -6.23 -4.27
C TRP A 249 -9.03 -5.68 -4.19
N ILE A 250 -9.14 -4.45 -3.69
CA ILE A 250 -10.38 -3.70 -3.58
C ILE A 250 -10.24 -2.38 -4.32
N LYS A 251 -11.37 -1.85 -4.79
CA LYS A 251 -11.45 -0.52 -5.39
C LYS A 251 -12.10 0.43 -4.39
N CYS A 252 -11.36 1.44 -3.94
CA CYS A 252 -11.88 2.39 -2.96
C CYS A 252 -11.66 3.82 -3.38
N PHE A 253 -12.56 4.70 -2.95
CA PHE A 253 -12.42 6.12 -3.16
C PHE A 253 -11.83 6.77 -1.90
N LEU A 254 -10.69 7.45 -2.07
CA LEU A 254 -9.97 8.14 -1.01
C LEU A 254 -10.18 9.64 -1.08
N HIS A 255 -10.39 10.23 0.10
CA HIS A 255 -10.45 11.67 0.30
C HIS A 255 -9.32 12.09 1.25
N LEU A 256 -8.30 12.75 0.70
CA LEU A 256 -7.25 13.39 1.47
C LEU A 256 -7.74 14.72 2.02
N LYS A 257 -7.75 14.86 3.35
CA LYS A 257 -7.86 16.16 4.01
C LYS A 257 -6.51 16.52 4.63
N GLU A 258 -6.12 17.76 4.42
CA GLU A 258 -4.88 18.32 4.94
C GLU A 258 -5.21 19.45 5.90
N SER A 259 -4.50 19.50 7.03
CA SER A 259 -4.49 20.63 7.95
C SER A 259 -3.04 21.01 8.29
N ASP A 260 -2.89 22.15 8.95
CA ASP A 260 -1.61 22.61 9.52
C ASP A 260 -0.47 22.74 8.49
N GLY A 261 -0.80 23.23 7.29
CA GLY A 261 0.17 23.50 6.21
C GLY A 261 0.88 22.25 5.69
N GLY A 262 0.18 21.11 5.63
CA GLY A 262 0.72 19.85 5.11
C GLY A 262 1.26 18.90 6.18
N ARG A 263 1.33 19.34 7.44
CA ARG A 263 1.85 18.51 8.54
C ARG A 263 0.91 17.39 8.95
N ASN A 264 -0.40 17.61 8.83
CA ASN A 264 -1.39 16.61 9.17
C ASN A 264 -2.21 16.25 7.94
N ARG A 265 -2.07 15.00 7.51
CA ARG A 265 -2.70 14.47 6.30
C ARG A 265 -3.48 13.23 6.68
N VAL A 266 -4.80 13.33 6.56
CA VAL A 266 -5.72 12.26 6.93
C VAL A 266 -6.46 11.80 5.69
N TYR A 267 -6.38 10.51 5.43
CA TYR A 267 -7.07 9.86 4.33
C TYR A 267 -8.38 9.26 4.84
N TYR A 268 -9.47 9.48 4.13
CA TYR A 268 -10.77 8.90 4.44
C TYR A 268 -11.22 8.00 3.30
N ILE A 269 -11.69 6.80 3.62
CA ILE A 269 -12.46 5.98 2.67
C ILE A 269 -13.86 6.56 2.61
N ARG A 270 -14.32 6.87 1.40
CA ARG A 270 -15.65 7.45 1.14
C ARG A 270 -16.26 6.83 -0.11
N TRP A 271 -17.56 6.98 -0.30
CA TRP A 271 -18.27 6.60 -1.54
C TRP A 271 -17.93 5.19 -2.03
N THR A 272 -17.67 4.28 -1.09
CA THR A 272 -17.23 2.90 -1.33
C THR A 272 -18.15 1.98 -0.55
N LYS A 273 -18.56 0.86 -1.16
CA LYS A 273 -19.45 -0.15 -0.58
C LYS A 273 -18.85 -1.54 -0.79
N LEU A 274 -18.92 -2.40 0.22
CA LEU A 274 -18.59 -3.82 0.09
C LEU A 274 -19.69 -4.54 -0.70
N VAL A 275 -19.30 -5.28 -1.72
CA VAL A 275 -20.17 -6.19 -2.45
C VAL A 275 -20.25 -7.46 -1.63
N THR A 276 -21.42 -7.72 -1.04
CA THR A 276 -21.71 -8.99 -0.40
C THR A 276 -22.88 -9.60 -1.15
N ASP A 277 -22.63 -10.73 -1.80
CA ASP A 277 -23.69 -11.60 -2.32
C ASP A 277 -24.64 -12.03 -1.20
#